data_AF-A0A1R2BYX6-F1
#
_entry.id   AF-A0A1R2BYX6-F1
#
_cell.length_a   1.000
_cell.length_b   1.000
_cell.length_c   1.000
_cell.angle_alpha   90.00
_cell.angle_beta   90.00
_cell.angle_gamma   90.00
#
_symmetry.space_group_name_H-M   'P 1'
#
loop_
_entity.id
_entity.type
_entity.pdbx_description
1 polymer ?
#
loop_
_entity_poly.entity_id
_entity_poly.type
_entity_poly.pdbx_seq_one_letter_code
_entity_poly.pdbx_strand_id
1 'polypeptide(L)'
;MQVDLRLYDISGGLARTMSLSLLGKFLEGIWHSGIVINDIEYFYGGGICRQPAGAFLSGIPTKTIALGITHKTQYEFEAFLQEITPKYTLEAYHLLYHNCNHFTSECSMFLLGFNTPEEVRNLSEEILSTPFGQSIMPFINGMMQTKNSNVAPLVDPYQNYVSHNDIFEGFVEILDEGMLKEFVKNNSMVVLWRPDDDLFLTTWVEKIVSNQANIGFIDCLRYQHLSNGITPLLQVYLQGECIFQTNDIACFDQALELM
;
A
#
# COMPACT_ATOMS: atom_id res chain seq x y z
N MET A 1 -14.20 -11.07 -1.27
CA MET A 1 -12.95 -10.92 -2.05
C MET A 1 -12.00 -12.03 -1.64
N GLN A 2 -11.27 -12.63 -2.58
CA GLN A 2 -10.24 -13.63 -2.25
C GLN A 2 -9.08 -12.95 -1.53
N VAL A 3 -8.54 -13.59 -0.50
CA VAL A 3 -7.37 -13.13 0.26
C VAL A 3 -6.28 -14.18 0.16
N ASP A 4 -5.14 -13.79 -0.42
CA ASP A 4 -3.99 -14.66 -0.58
C ASP A 4 -2.78 -14.14 0.22
N LEU A 5 -1.97 -15.06 0.74
CA LEU A 5 -0.68 -14.75 1.35
C LEU A 5 0.42 -15.18 0.38
N ARG A 6 1.28 -14.24 0.00
CA ARG A 6 2.45 -14.49 -0.84
C ARG A 6 3.69 -14.53 0.02
N LEU A 7 4.51 -15.56 -0.21
CA LEU A 7 5.73 -15.82 0.53
C LEU A 7 6.91 -15.82 -0.42
N TYR A 8 7.93 -15.06 -0.05
CA TYR A 8 9.18 -14.92 -0.78
C TYR A 8 10.31 -15.40 0.12
N ASP A 9 11.08 -16.39 -0.33
CA ASP A 9 12.26 -16.85 0.39
C ASP A 9 13.43 -15.87 0.19
N ILE A 10 13.68 -15.01 1.18
CA ILE A 10 14.77 -14.04 1.14
C ILE A 10 16.16 -14.68 1.27
N SER A 11 16.23 -15.96 1.63
CA SER A 11 17.48 -16.72 1.66
C SER A 11 17.89 -17.28 0.30
N GLY A 12 17.02 -17.21 -0.71
CA GLY A 12 17.30 -17.74 -2.05
C GLY A 12 17.53 -19.26 -2.07
N GLY A 13 16.85 -20.03 -1.21
CA GLY A 13 16.97 -21.48 -1.10
C GLY A 13 18.02 -21.98 -0.11
N LEU A 14 18.80 -21.08 0.51
CA LEU A 14 19.81 -21.46 1.50
C LEU A 14 19.17 -22.03 2.77
N ALA A 15 18.05 -21.48 3.23
CA ALA A 15 17.35 -22.00 4.39
C ALA A 15 16.93 -23.46 4.20
N ARG A 16 16.34 -23.79 3.05
CA ARG A 16 15.96 -25.16 2.70
C ARG A 16 17.12 -26.14 2.74
N THR A 17 18.31 -25.69 2.34
CA THR A 17 19.50 -26.53 2.20
C THR A 17 20.29 -26.67 3.51
N MET A 18 20.32 -25.61 4.33
CA MET A 18 21.25 -25.50 5.46
C MET A 18 20.57 -25.49 6.84
N SER A 19 19.25 -25.25 6.91
CA SER A 19 18.53 -25.09 8.17
C SER A 19 18.71 -26.27 9.12
N LEU A 20 18.63 -27.52 8.63
CA LEU A 20 18.84 -28.70 9.49
C LEU A 20 20.22 -28.71 10.15
N SER A 21 21.27 -28.37 9.42
CA SER A 21 22.65 -28.38 9.93
C SER A 21 22.92 -27.22 10.88
N LEU A 22 22.34 -26.04 10.62
CA LEU A 22 22.58 -24.82 11.41
C LEU A 22 21.65 -24.69 12.61
N LEU A 23 20.37 -24.98 12.42
CA LEU A 23 19.29 -24.76 13.38
C LEU A 23 18.83 -26.05 14.07
N GLY A 24 19.21 -27.22 13.56
CA GLY A 24 18.67 -28.51 14.01
C GLY A 24 17.19 -28.70 13.64
N LYS A 25 16.64 -27.82 12.79
CA LYS A 25 15.24 -27.79 12.35
C LYS A 25 15.20 -27.51 10.86
N PHE A 26 14.28 -28.15 10.15
CA PHE A 26 14.06 -27.87 8.75
C PHE A 26 13.20 -26.61 8.59
N LEU A 27 13.71 -25.62 7.86
CA LEU A 27 12.96 -24.46 7.40
C LEU A 27 12.89 -24.51 5.87
N GLU A 28 11.68 -24.38 5.32
CA GLU A 28 11.48 -24.35 3.87
C GLU A 28 12.04 -23.06 3.23
N GLY A 29 12.01 -21.94 3.96
CA GLY A 29 12.50 -20.64 3.51
C GLY A 29 12.63 -19.66 4.68
N ILE A 30 13.30 -18.53 4.45
CA ILE A 30 13.16 -17.35 5.31
C ILE A 30 12.12 -16.45 4.66
N TRP A 31 10.93 -16.39 5.24
CA TRP A 31 9.79 -15.76 4.60
C TRP A 31 9.78 -14.24 4.79
N HIS A 32 9.76 -13.53 3.67
CA HIS A 32 9.08 -12.24 3.55
C HIS A 32 7.65 -12.50 3.05
N SER A 33 6.66 -11.82 3.63
CA SER A 33 5.26 -12.01 3.26
C SER A 33 4.56 -10.74 2.82
N GLY A 34 3.66 -10.89 1.85
CA GLY A 34 2.69 -9.89 1.42
C GLY A 34 1.28 -10.48 1.40
N ILE A 35 0.27 -9.66 1.71
CA ILE A 35 -1.14 -10.05 1.63
C ILE A 35 -1.77 -9.46 0.37
N VAL A 36 -2.52 -10.27 -0.39
CA VAL A 36 -3.09 -9.87 -1.67
C VAL A 36 -4.61 -9.90 -1.62
N ILE A 37 -5.21 -8.80 -2.06
CA ILE A 37 -6.65 -8.64 -2.25
C ILE A 37 -6.86 -7.81 -3.51
N ASN A 38 -7.80 -8.21 -4.38
CA ASN A 38 -8.12 -7.49 -5.62
C ASN A 38 -6.88 -7.13 -6.47
N ASP A 39 -5.96 -8.08 -6.64
CA ASP A 39 -4.71 -7.90 -7.39
C ASP A 39 -3.78 -6.78 -6.86
N ILE A 40 -3.97 -6.35 -5.61
CA ILE A 40 -3.06 -5.46 -4.90
C ILE A 40 -2.39 -6.24 -3.77
N GLU A 41 -1.07 -6.18 -3.72
CA GLU A 41 -0.23 -6.78 -2.71
C GLU A 41 0.25 -5.75 -1.71
N TYR A 42 0.01 -6.02 -0.41
CA TYR A 42 0.38 -5.16 0.72
C TYR A 42 1.44 -5.85 1.58
N PHE A 43 2.47 -5.12 1.97
CA PHE A 43 3.55 -5.63 2.81
C PHE A 43 4.21 -4.52 3.63
N TYR A 44 5.04 -4.88 4.60
CA TYR A 44 5.78 -3.92 5.43
C TYR A 44 7.27 -3.92 5.07
N GLY A 45 7.77 -2.77 4.59
CA GLY A 45 9.13 -2.61 4.05
C GLY A 45 9.83 -1.32 4.49
N GLY A 46 9.52 -0.78 5.66
CA GLY A 46 9.91 0.58 6.09
C GLY A 46 8.74 1.57 6.13
N GLY A 47 7.54 1.06 5.91
CA GLY A 47 6.24 1.72 5.81
C GLY A 47 5.26 0.67 5.29
N ILE A 48 3.96 0.93 5.38
CA ILE A 48 2.98 0.09 4.69
C ILE A 48 3.14 0.33 3.19
N CYS A 49 3.56 -0.71 2.47
CA CYS A 49 3.76 -0.68 1.03
C CYS A 49 2.61 -1.38 0.34
N ARG A 50 2.26 -0.90 -0.87
CA ARG A 50 1.36 -1.59 -1.78
C ARG A 50 1.93 -1.61 -3.19
N GLN A 51 1.58 -2.63 -3.96
CA GLN A 51 1.96 -2.76 -5.36
C GLN A 51 0.98 -3.66 -6.11
N PRO A 52 0.93 -3.61 -7.45
CA PRO A 52 0.25 -4.64 -8.23
C PRO A 52 0.79 -6.03 -7.87
N ALA A 53 -0.11 -6.98 -7.72
CA ALA A 53 0.24 -8.33 -7.32
C ALA A 53 1.17 -8.96 -8.37
N GLY A 54 2.44 -9.12 -8.01
CA GLY A 54 3.47 -9.76 -8.86
C GLY A 54 4.54 -8.79 -9.32
N ALA A 55 4.44 -7.51 -8.93
CA ALA A 55 5.43 -6.48 -9.22
C ALA A 55 6.61 -6.44 -8.23
N PHE A 56 6.64 -7.32 -7.22
CA PHE A 56 7.71 -7.34 -6.22
C PHE A 56 9.08 -7.53 -6.89
N LEU A 57 10.11 -6.83 -6.38
CA LEU A 57 11.44 -6.73 -7.01
C LEU A 57 12.11 -8.10 -7.32
N SER A 58 11.72 -9.19 -6.65
CA SER A 58 12.18 -10.56 -6.89
C SER A 58 11.28 -11.40 -7.81
N GLY A 59 10.24 -10.82 -8.40
CA GLY A 59 9.46 -11.33 -9.53
C GLY A 59 8.34 -12.31 -9.18
N ILE A 60 8.64 -13.43 -8.53
CA ILE A 60 7.69 -14.54 -8.33
C ILE A 60 7.69 -15.01 -6.87
N PRO A 61 6.52 -15.08 -6.19
CA PRO A 61 6.45 -15.65 -4.86
C PRO A 61 6.89 -17.11 -4.88
N THR A 62 7.73 -17.50 -3.93
CA THR A 62 8.14 -18.89 -3.73
C THR A 62 6.93 -19.78 -3.42
N LYS A 63 5.96 -19.24 -2.67
CA LYS A 63 4.72 -19.92 -2.28
C LYS A 63 3.57 -18.92 -2.22
N THR A 64 2.40 -19.33 -2.68
CA THR A 64 1.15 -18.58 -2.51
C THR A 64 0.16 -19.47 -1.76
N ILE A 65 -0.41 -18.92 -0.69
CA ILE A 65 -1.37 -19.61 0.18
C ILE A 65 -2.69 -18.88 0.07
N ALA A 66 -3.72 -19.56 -0.42
CA ALA A 66 -5.08 -19.06 -0.36
C ALA A 66 -5.55 -19.07 1.09
N LEU A 67 -5.65 -17.90 1.73
CA LEU A 67 -6.06 -17.80 3.13
C LEU A 67 -7.58 -17.97 3.26
N GLY A 68 -8.34 -17.37 2.34
CA GLY A 68 -9.80 -17.52 2.33
C GLY A 68 -10.52 -16.40 1.60
N ILE A 69 -11.82 -16.26 1.90
CA ILE A 69 -12.67 -15.22 1.32
C ILE A 69 -13.11 -14.29 2.44
N THR A 70 -12.93 -12.99 2.24
CA THR A 70 -13.46 -11.95 3.13
C THR A 70 -14.75 -11.33 2.58
N HIS A 71 -15.64 -10.90 3.48
CA HIS A 71 -16.79 -10.06 3.19
C HIS A 71 -16.52 -8.57 3.40
N LYS A 72 -15.35 -8.23 3.95
CA LYS A 72 -14.87 -6.85 4.02
C LYS A 72 -14.73 -6.29 2.61
N THR A 73 -15.00 -5.01 2.47
CA THR A 73 -14.75 -4.23 1.24
C THR A 73 -13.30 -3.76 1.18
N GLN A 74 -12.85 -3.40 -0.02
CA GLN A 74 -11.55 -2.78 -0.22
C GLN A 74 -11.39 -1.51 0.63
N TYR A 75 -12.45 -0.68 0.66
CA TYR A 75 -12.52 0.53 1.46
C TYR A 75 -12.34 0.26 2.96
N GLU A 76 -13.05 -0.72 3.52
CA GLU A 76 -12.88 -1.11 4.94
C GLU A 76 -11.44 -1.53 5.24
N PHE A 77 -10.79 -2.25 4.32
CA PHE A 77 -9.41 -2.66 4.50
C PHE A 77 -8.45 -1.47 4.44
N GLU A 78 -8.64 -0.55 3.51
CA GLU A 78 -7.82 0.66 3.40
C GLU A 78 -7.98 1.59 4.61
N ALA A 79 -9.20 1.74 5.14
CA ALA A 79 -9.44 2.47 6.38
C ALA A 79 -8.71 1.82 7.57
N PHE A 80 -8.74 0.49 7.65
CA PHE A 80 -7.95 -0.25 8.64
C PHE A 80 -6.45 -0.04 8.48
N LEU A 81 -5.92 -0.06 7.26
CA LEU A 81 -4.50 0.20 6.99
C LEU A 81 -4.10 1.60 7.49
N GLN A 82 -4.94 2.62 7.26
CA GLN A 82 -4.70 3.98 7.78
C GLN A 82 -4.65 4.01 9.31
N GLU A 83 -5.54 3.27 9.99
CA GLU A 83 -5.56 3.18 11.45
C GLU A 83 -4.25 2.58 12.01
N ILE A 84 -3.69 1.57 11.32
CA ILE A 84 -2.47 0.89 11.79
C ILE A 84 -1.17 1.51 11.27
N THR A 85 -1.21 2.43 10.31
CA THR A 85 -0.02 3.13 9.78
C THR A 85 0.93 3.64 10.87
N PRO A 86 0.46 4.28 11.97
CA PRO A 86 1.35 4.74 13.04
C PRO A 86 2.12 3.62 13.75
N LYS A 87 1.67 2.36 13.66
CA LYS A 87 2.39 1.20 14.20
C LYS A 87 3.49 0.71 13.26
N TYR A 88 3.34 0.92 11.94
CA TYR A 88 4.17 0.33 10.88
C TYR A 88 5.05 1.37 10.19
N THR A 89 5.81 2.16 10.96
CA THR A 89 6.73 3.18 10.42
C THR A 89 8.11 2.62 10.10
N LEU A 90 8.98 3.39 9.44
CA LEU A 90 10.37 2.99 9.28
C LEU A 90 11.03 2.73 10.64
N GLU A 91 10.86 3.63 11.60
CA GLU A 91 11.48 3.56 12.93
C GLU A 91 11.02 2.32 13.69
N ALA A 92 9.73 2.00 13.63
CA ALA A 92 9.13 0.85 14.31
C ALA A 92 9.60 -0.51 13.75
N TYR A 93 10.13 -0.54 12.52
CA TYR A 93 10.50 -1.80 11.87
C TYR A 93 11.62 -2.50 12.63
N HIS A 94 11.44 -3.80 12.90
CA HIS A 94 12.44 -4.67 13.49
C HIS A 94 12.43 -6.05 12.84
N LEU A 95 13.58 -6.49 12.31
CA LEU A 95 13.74 -7.75 11.58
C LEU A 95 13.13 -8.98 12.28
N LEU A 96 13.16 -9.01 13.61
CA LEU A 96 12.69 -10.16 14.40
C LEU A 96 11.32 -9.97 15.07
N TYR A 97 10.96 -8.74 15.43
CA TYR A 97 9.87 -8.48 16.39
C TYR A 97 8.76 -7.59 15.82
N HIS A 98 9.01 -6.96 14.67
CA HIS A 98 8.04 -6.09 14.02
C HIS A 98 8.38 -5.96 12.54
N ASN A 99 7.95 -6.93 11.75
CA ASN A 99 8.31 -7.06 10.33
C ASN A 99 7.08 -7.41 9.48
N CYS A 100 7.30 -7.66 8.19
CA CYS A 100 6.25 -8.06 7.24
C CYS A 100 5.36 -9.22 7.71
N ASN A 101 5.88 -10.20 8.44
CA ASN A 101 5.10 -11.36 8.89
C ASN A 101 4.13 -10.99 10.02
N HIS A 102 4.47 -9.98 10.83
CA HIS A 102 3.59 -9.44 11.85
C HIS A 102 2.47 -8.62 11.18
N PHE A 103 2.85 -7.76 10.24
CA PHE A 103 1.92 -6.96 9.44
C PHE A 103 0.88 -7.81 8.70
N THR A 104 1.32 -8.83 7.95
CA THR A 104 0.40 -9.68 7.21
C THR A 104 -0.48 -10.54 8.12
N SER A 105 -0.01 -10.88 9.33
CA SER A 105 -0.84 -11.50 10.36
C SER A 105 -1.95 -10.58 10.87
N GLU A 106 -1.63 -9.32 11.18
CA GLU A 106 -2.63 -8.33 11.63
C GLU A 106 -3.66 -8.06 10.52
N CYS A 107 -3.22 -7.97 9.26
CA CYS A 107 -4.12 -7.87 8.10
C CYS A 107 -5.02 -9.11 7.96
N SER A 108 -4.46 -10.32 8.05
CA SER A 108 -5.23 -11.57 7.99
C SER A 108 -6.27 -11.63 9.10
N MET A 109 -5.90 -11.21 10.32
CA MET A 109 -6.82 -11.16 11.46
C MET A 109 -7.98 -10.21 11.19
N PHE A 110 -7.72 -9.02 10.66
CA PHE A 110 -8.79 -8.07 10.31
C PHE A 110 -9.71 -8.60 9.20
N LEU A 111 -9.14 -9.18 8.16
CA LEU A 111 -9.88 -9.61 6.97
C LEU A 111 -10.67 -10.89 7.19
N LEU A 112 -10.10 -11.85 7.93
CA LEU A 112 -10.58 -13.23 7.99
C LEU A 112 -10.85 -13.73 9.42
N GLY A 113 -10.44 -12.98 10.45
CA GLY A 113 -10.61 -13.36 11.86
C GLY A 113 -9.59 -14.38 12.36
N PHE A 114 -8.52 -14.65 11.62
CA PHE A 114 -7.43 -15.53 12.05
C PHE A 114 -6.07 -15.07 11.50
N ASN A 115 -5.01 -15.48 12.20
CA ASN A 115 -3.63 -15.13 11.85
C ASN A 115 -3.10 -15.92 10.65
N THR A 116 -2.01 -15.43 10.05
CA THR A 116 -1.25 -16.18 9.05
C THR A 116 -0.71 -17.52 9.61
N PRO A 117 -0.37 -18.49 8.74
CA PRO A 117 0.18 -19.78 9.16
C PRO A 117 1.37 -19.65 10.13
N GLU A 118 1.45 -20.56 11.09
CA GLU A 118 2.44 -20.49 12.18
C GLU A 118 3.88 -20.50 11.66
N GLU A 119 4.16 -21.25 10.60
CA GLU A 119 5.46 -21.32 9.92
C GLU A 119 5.95 -19.95 9.38
N VAL A 120 5.04 -19.01 9.14
CA VAL A 120 5.35 -17.64 8.70
C VAL A 120 5.42 -16.71 9.90
N ARG A 121 4.41 -16.77 10.78
CA ARG A 121 4.27 -15.90 11.95
C ARG A 121 5.36 -16.11 13.00
N ASN A 122 5.72 -17.36 13.27
CA ASN A 122 6.67 -17.74 14.32
C ASN A 122 8.10 -17.90 13.80
N LEU A 123 8.36 -17.68 12.51
CA LEU A 123 9.67 -17.91 11.88
C LEU A 123 10.84 -17.30 12.67
N SER A 124 10.69 -16.04 13.10
CA SER A 124 11.72 -15.34 13.87
C SER A 124 11.96 -16.00 15.23
N GLU A 125 10.90 -16.38 15.94
CA GLU A 125 10.99 -17.07 17.23
C GLU A 125 11.61 -18.46 17.07
N GLU A 126 11.25 -19.20 16.03
CA GLU A 126 11.82 -20.51 15.75
C GLU A 126 13.33 -20.44 15.53
N ILE A 127 13.81 -19.45 14.77
CA ILE A 127 15.24 -19.23 14.57
C ILE A 127 15.91 -18.88 15.90
N LEU A 128 15.36 -17.94 16.66
CA LEU A 128 15.89 -17.48 17.95
C LEU A 128 15.89 -18.56 19.03
N SER A 129 15.00 -19.55 18.93
CA SER A 129 14.96 -20.69 19.87
C SER A 129 16.19 -21.61 19.77
N THR A 130 17.07 -21.39 18.79
CA THR A 130 18.25 -22.24 18.52
C THR A 130 19.57 -21.58 18.97
N PRO A 131 20.61 -22.36 19.33
CA PRO A 131 21.92 -21.81 19.64
C PRO A 131 22.52 -20.97 18.51
N PHE A 132 22.31 -21.38 17.26
CA PHE A 132 22.75 -20.61 16.10
C PHE A 132 22.02 -19.27 15.99
N GLY A 133 20.69 -19.26 16.14
CA GLY A 133 19.90 -18.02 16.17
C GLY A 133 20.38 -17.04 17.23
N GLN A 134 20.71 -17.53 18.43
CA GLN A 134 21.31 -16.71 19.48
C GLN A 134 22.71 -16.19 19.09
N SER A 135 23.52 -16.99 18.41
CA SER A 135 24.86 -16.60 17.98
C SER A 135 24.87 -15.50 16.91
N ILE A 136 23.82 -15.39 16.08
CA ILE A 136 23.69 -14.36 15.04
C ILE A 136 23.03 -13.07 15.53
N MET A 137 22.57 -13.01 16.79
CA MET A 137 21.95 -11.80 17.35
C MET A 137 22.83 -10.54 17.24
N PRO A 138 24.15 -10.58 17.47
CA PRO A 138 25.00 -9.40 17.27
C PRO A 138 24.98 -8.88 15.83
N PHE A 139 24.90 -9.78 14.84
CA PHE A 139 24.79 -9.42 13.43
C PHE A 139 23.45 -8.76 13.12
N ILE A 140 22.35 -9.33 13.61
CA ILE A 140 21.01 -8.75 13.47
C ILE A 140 20.95 -7.36 14.11
N ASN A 141 21.49 -7.21 15.32
CA ASN A 141 21.58 -5.92 16.00
C ASN A 141 22.41 -4.91 15.19
N GLY A 142 23.50 -5.35 14.55
CA GLY A 142 24.30 -4.53 13.64
C GLY A 142 23.52 -4.04 12.42
N MET A 143 22.71 -4.91 11.81
CA MET A 143 21.81 -4.53 10.70
C MET A 143 20.78 -3.49 11.18
N MET A 144 20.18 -3.70 12.35
CA MET A 144 19.22 -2.77 12.93
C MET A 144 19.86 -1.41 13.27
N GLN A 145 21.10 -1.39 13.74
CA GLN A 145 21.84 -0.15 13.98
C GLN A 145 22.20 0.57 12.68
N THR A 146 22.59 -0.17 11.64
CA THR A 146 22.92 0.41 10.33
C THR A 146 21.69 1.02 9.68
N LYS A 147 20.52 0.36 9.81
CA LYS A 147 19.23 0.95 9.43
C LYS A 147 19.02 2.30 10.11
N ASN A 148 19.28 2.42 11.41
CA ASN A 148 19.10 3.66 12.17
C ASN A 148 20.19 4.72 11.87
N SER A 149 21.36 4.31 11.37
CA SER A 149 22.53 5.19 11.17
C SER A 149 22.68 5.70 9.74
N ASN A 150 22.19 4.95 8.75
CA ASN A 150 22.21 5.29 7.32
C ASN A 150 20.85 5.79 6.82
N VAL A 151 20.01 6.32 7.71
CA VAL A 151 18.83 7.08 7.30
C VAL A 151 19.33 8.42 6.73
N ALA A 152 19.78 8.45 5.48
CA ALA A 152 19.23 9.48 4.61
C ALA A 152 17.72 9.34 4.78
N PRO A 153 16.93 10.40 5.04
CA PRO A 153 15.49 10.24 5.15
C PRO A 153 15.06 9.46 3.92
N LEU A 154 14.72 8.18 4.12
CA LEU A 154 13.83 7.52 3.21
C LEU A 154 12.61 8.39 3.42
N VAL A 155 12.43 9.32 2.49
CA VAL A 155 11.14 9.94 2.27
C VAL A 155 10.28 8.72 2.08
N ASP A 156 9.57 8.32 3.13
CA ASP A 156 8.38 7.53 2.93
C ASP A 156 7.66 8.35 1.85
N PRO A 157 7.45 7.82 0.63
CA PRO A 157 6.79 8.58 -0.42
C PRO A 157 5.39 9.04 0.03
N TYR A 158 4.94 8.57 1.19
CA TYR A 158 3.71 8.89 1.89
C TYR A 158 3.94 9.46 3.31
N GLN A 159 5.14 9.95 3.65
CA GLN A 159 5.41 10.54 4.98
C GLN A 159 4.50 11.76 5.26
N ASN A 160 4.15 12.47 4.19
CA ASN A 160 3.23 13.61 4.19
C ASN A 160 1.82 13.21 3.75
N TYR A 161 1.50 11.91 3.72
CA TYR A 161 0.20 11.42 3.30
C TYR A 161 -0.85 11.77 4.34
N VAL A 162 -1.43 12.94 4.16
CA VAL A 162 -2.63 13.36 4.88
C VAL A 162 -3.81 12.54 4.33
N SER A 163 -4.71 12.11 5.21
CA SER A 163 -5.92 11.42 4.77
C SER A 163 -6.68 12.34 3.80
N HIS A 164 -7.20 11.79 2.70
CA HIS A 164 -7.70 12.61 1.59
C HIS A 164 -8.94 13.43 1.97
N ASN A 165 -9.64 12.97 3.01
CA ASN A 165 -10.76 13.67 3.63
C ASN A 165 -10.34 15.00 4.27
N ASP A 166 -9.06 15.15 4.66
CA ASP A 166 -8.57 16.38 5.30
C ASP A 166 -8.05 17.40 4.26
N ILE A 167 -7.68 16.95 3.05
CA ILE A 167 -7.19 17.82 1.96
C ILE A 167 -8.34 18.29 1.06
N PHE A 168 -9.28 17.40 0.74
CA PHE A 168 -10.32 17.62 -0.27
C PHE A 168 -11.71 17.71 0.37
N GLU A 169 -11.85 18.52 1.41
CA GLU A 169 -13.15 18.72 2.07
C GLU A 169 -14.20 19.20 1.03
N GLY A 170 -15.22 18.37 0.79
CA GLY A 170 -16.28 18.63 -0.20
C GLY A 170 -16.12 17.94 -1.56
N PHE A 171 -15.01 17.23 -1.81
CA PHE A 171 -14.86 16.42 -3.03
C PHE A 171 -15.38 15.00 -2.81
N VAL A 172 -15.76 14.35 -3.90
CA VAL A 172 -16.14 12.93 -3.89
C VAL A 172 -14.95 12.07 -4.30
N GLU A 173 -14.45 11.23 -3.38
CA GLU A 173 -13.43 10.23 -3.73
C GLU A 173 -14.06 9.17 -4.65
N ILE A 174 -13.48 8.99 -5.85
CA ILE A 174 -13.94 8.03 -6.85
C ILE A 174 -13.11 6.74 -6.73
N LEU A 175 -13.78 5.68 -6.26
CA LEU A 175 -13.13 4.43 -5.86
C LEU A 175 -13.08 3.37 -6.98
N ASP A 176 -14.01 3.43 -7.92
CA ASP A 176 -14.18 2.44 -8.98
C ASP A 176 -14.84 3.03 -10.24
N GLU A 177 -14.85 2.23 -11.33
CA GLU A 177 -15.43 2.64 -12.61
C GLU A 177 -16.94 2.91 -12.56
N GLY A 178 -17.68 2.19 -11.71
CA GLY A 178 -19.12 2.35 -11.58
C GLY A 178 -19.46 3.71 -10.97
N MET A 179 -18.72 4.07 -9.91
CA MET A 179 -18.80 5.39 -9.29
C MET A 179 -18.41 6.50 -10.26
N LEU A 180 -17.31 6.33 -11.01
CA LEU A 180 -16.91 7.30 -12.04
C LEU A 180 -18.02 7.52 -13.07
N LYS A 181 -18.60 6.44 -13.62
CA LYS A 181 -19.68 6.50 -14.62
C LYS A 181 -20.94 7.20 -14.10
N GLU A 182 -21.24 7.07 -12.82
CA GLU A 182 -22.39 7.76 -12.23
C GLU A 182 -22.08 9.22 -11.94
N PHE A 183 -20.88 9.49 -11.42
CA PHE A 183 -20.44 10.82 -11.03
C PHE A 183 -20.42 11.78 -12.22
N VAL A 184 -19.88 11.33 -13.37
CA VAL A 184 -19.72 12.17 -14.57
C VAL A 184 -21.03 12.58 -15.24
N LYS A 185 -22.16 11.98 -14.87
CA LYS A 185 -23.49 12.36 -15.40
C LYS A 185 -23.93 13.74 -14.92
N ASN A 186 -23.41 14.21 -13.79
CA ASN A 186 -23.85 15.44 -13.13
C ASN A 186 -22.75 16.50 -13.19
N ASN A 187 -22.61 17.19 -14.33
CA ASN A 187 -21.70 18.32 -14.59
C ASN A 187 -20.54 18.39 -13.60
N SER A 188 -19.52 17.59 -13.85
CA SER A 188 -18.51 17.28 -12.85
C SER A 188 -17.12 17.49 -13.39
N MET A 189 -16.20 17.83 -12.50
CA MET A 189 -14.78 17.76 -12.79
C MET A 189 -14.15 16.59 -12.04
N VAL A 190 -13.30 15.84 -12.72
CA VAL A 190 -12.56 14.72 -12.15
C VAL A 190 -11.09 15.09 -12.16
N VAL A 191 -10.47 15.03 -10.98
CA VAL A 191 -9.06 15.29 -10.77
C VAL A 191 -8.34 13.97 -10.52
N LEU A 192 -7.39 13.64 -11.39
CA LEU A 192 -6.49 12.51 -11.19
C LEU A 192 -5.31 12.98 -10.34
N TRP A 193 -5.37 12.68 -9.05
CA TRP A 193 -4.37 13.12 -8.09
C TRP A 193 -3.19 12.15 -8.01
N ARG A 194 -1.99 12.70 -7.87
CA ARG A 194 -0.77 11.95 -7.53
C ARG A 194 -0.07 12.64 -6.34
N PRO A 195 0.29 11.90 -5.27
CA PRO A 195 0.90 12.46 -4.06
C PRO A 195 2.32 12.98 -4.23
N ASP A 196 2.99 12.69 -5.34
CA ASP A 196 4.33 13.24 -5.61
C ASP A 196 4.30 14.73 -6.00
N ASP A 197 3.11 15.32 -6.15
CA ASP A 197 2.92 16.73 -6.52
C ASP A 197 1.83 17.39 -5.65
N ASP A 198 2.09 17.65 -4.36
CA ASP A 198 1.09 18.30 -3.48
C ASP A 198 1.09 19.84 -3.58
N LEU A 199 1.96 20.43 -4.42
CA LEU A 199 2.20 21.88 -4.45
C LEU A 199 0.97 22.67 -4.93
N PHE A 200 0.09 22.05 -5.70
CA PHE A 200 -1.07 22.70 -6.31
C PHE A 200 -2.32 22.75 -5.41
N LEU A 201 -2.39 21.90 -4.38
CA LEU A 201 -3.59 21.67 -3.59
C LEU A 201 -4.03 22.89 -2.78
N THR A 202 -3.07 23.65 -2.23
CA THR A 202 -3.36 24.84 -1.43
C THR A 202 -3.99 25.97 -2.24
N THR A 203 -3.77 26.01 -3.55
CA THR A 203 -4.23 27.11 -4.41
C THR A 203 -5.65 26.87 -4.94
N TRP A 204 -6.08 25.62 -5.01
CA TRP A 204 -7.34 25.25 -5.66
C TRP A 204 -8.50 25.07 -4.71
N VAL A 205 -8.25 24.56 -3.50
CA VAL A 205 -9.32 24.27 -2.52
C VAL A 205 -10.20 25.49 -2.27
N GLU A 206 -9.63 26.68 -2.08
CA GLU A 206 -10.40 27.92 -1.90
C GLU A 206 -11.27 28.28 -3.12
N LYS A 207 -10.72 28.11 -4.34
CA LYS A 207 -11.43 28.38 -5.60
C LYS A 207 -12.55 27.37 -5.86
N ILE A 208 -12.36 26.13 -5.46
CA ILE A 208 -13.34 25.05 -5.63
C ILE A 208 -14.53 25.26 -4.69
N VAL A 209 -14.24 25.49 -3.41
CA VAL A 209 -15.27 25.71 -2.37
C VAL A 209 -16.12 26.93 -2.72
N SER A 210 -15.51 27.99 -3.26
CA SER A 210 -16.23 29.20 -3.68
C SER A 210 -17.11 29.04 -4.92
N ASN A 211 -16.82 28.10 -5.82
CA ASN A 211 -17.58 27.88 -7.05
C ASN A 211 -18.67 26.79 -6.93
N GLN A 212 -18.78 26.09 -5.79
CA GLN A 212 -19.75 25.00 -5.58
C GLN A 212 -19.70 23.91 -6.67
N ALA A 213 -18.54 23.73 -7.27
CA ALA A 213 -18.31 22.77 -8.33
C ALA A 213 -18.47 21.33 -7.82
N ASN A 214 -19.14 20.47 -8.59
CA ASN A 214 -19.19 19.04 -8.30
C ASN A 214 -17.88 18.37 -8.71
N ILE A 215 -16.97 18.17 -7.75
CA ILE A 215 -15.62 17.69 -8.04
C ILE A 215 -15.40 16.33 -7.41
N GLY A 216 -14.91 15.41 -8.23
CA GLY A 216 -14.45 14.11 -7.81
C GLY A 216 -12.94 14.03 -7.97
N PHE A 217 -12.29 13.20 -7.16
CA PHE A 217 -10.88 12.91 -7.34
C PHE A 217 -10.62 11.41 -7.40
N ILE A 218 -9.60 11.03 -8.14
CA ILE A 218 -9.08 9.67 -8.24
C ILE A 218 -7.66 9.71 -7.71
N ASP A 219 -7.38 9.03 -6.60
CA ASP A 219 -6.01 8.76 -6.18
C ASP A 219 -5.40 7.77 -7.18
N CYS A 220 -4.55 8.28 -8.08
CA CYS A 220 -3.96 7.50 -9.15
C CYS A 220 -3.03 6.39 -8.66
N LEU A 221 -2.56 6.48 -7.42
CA LEU A 221 -1.77 5.43 -6.79
C LEU A 221 -2.64 4.37 -6.11
N ARG A 222 -3.85 4.70 -5.65
CA ARG A 222 -4.84 3.75 -5.11
C ARG A 222 -5.56 3.01 -6.22
N TYR A 223 -6.05 3.76 -7.21
CA TYR A 223 -6.94 3.28 -8.25
C TYR A 223 -6.24 3.32 -9.61
N GLN A 224 -5.11 2.62 -9.72
CA GLN A 224 -4.31 2.59 -10.97
C GLN A 224 -5.11 2.12 -12.19
N HIS A 225 -6.10 1.25 -11.96
CA HIS A 225 -7.02 0.77 -12.99
C HIS A 225 -7.92 1.89 -13.58
N LEU A 226 -8.10 2.99 -12.85
CA LEU A 226 -8.81 4.19 -13.33
C LEU A 226 -7.88 5.20 -14.01
N SER A 227 -6.57 5.17 -13.70
CA SER A 227 -5.61 6.16 -14.20
C SER A 227 -4.77 5.69 -15.39
N ASN A 228 -4.71 4.37 -15.67
CA ASN A 228 -4.04 3.72 -16.82
C ASN A 228 -2.65 4.29 -17.21
N GLY A 229 -1.96 4.97 -16.28
CA GLY A 229 -0.65 5.63 -16.48
C GLY A 229 -0.61 6.81 -17.46
N ILE A 230 -1.61 7.00 -18.32
CA ILE A 230 -1.62 7.94 -19.47
C ILE A 230 -2.81 8.94 -19.39
N THR A 231 -3.72 8.79 -18.43
CA THR A 231 -4.94 9.62 -18.37
C THR A 231 -4.63 11.08 -18.01
N PRO A 232 -5.28 12.06 -18.66
CA PRO A 232 -5.11 13.49 -18.38
C PRO A 232 -5.36 13.83 -16.92
N LEU A 233 -4.43 14.55 -16.26
CA LEU A 233 -4.52 14.98 -14.85
C LEU A 233 -5.89 15.59 -14.47
N LEU A 234 -6.50 16.34 -15.38
CA LEU A 234 -7.74 17.05 -15.14
C LEU A 234 -8.72 16.78 -16.27
N GLN A 235 -9.97 16.46 -15.91
CA GLN A 235 -11.04 16.18 -16.87
C GLN A 235 -12.33 16.89 -16.45
N VAL A 236 -13.02 17.54 -17.39
CA VAL A 236 -14.34 18.15 -17.16
C VAL A 236 -15.38 17.41 -17.98
N TYR A 237 -16.45 17.01 -17.31
CA TYR A 237 -17.55 16.27 -17.87
C TYR A 237 -18.83 17.09 -17.80
N LEU A 238 -19.56 17.14 -18.92
CA LEU A 238 -20.89 17.71 -19.00
C LEU A 238 -21.85 16.61 -19.45
N GLN A 239 -22.83 16.27 -18.62
CA GLN A 239 -23.82 15.21 -18.92
C GLN A 239 -23.20 13.87 -19.35
N GLY A 240 -22.07 13.49 -18.75
CA GLY A 240 -21.35 12.24 -19.04
C GLY A 240 -20.32 12.31 -20.16
N GLU A 241 -20.27 13.41 -20.93
CA GLU A 241 -19.31 13.61 -22.02
C GLU A 241 -18.10 14.41 -21.53
N CYS A 242 -16.89 13.92 -21.80
CA CYS A 242 -15.66 14.63 -21.48
C CYS A 242 -15.46 15.78 -22.48
N ILE A 243 -15.65 17.02 -22.03
CA ILE A 243 -15.53 18.22 -22.88
C ILE A 243 -14.16 18.87 -22.81
N PHE A 244 -13.39 18.57 -21.76
CA PHE A 244 -12.06 19.12 -21.54
C PHE A 244 -11.18 18.10 -20.84
N GLN A 245 -9.92 17.99 -21.26
CA GLN A 245 -8.93 17.16 -20.59
C GLN A 245 -7.52 17.72 -20.80
N THR A 246 -6.70 17.71 -19.76
CA THR A 246 -5.34 18.24 -19.81
C THR A 246 -4.42 17.53 -18.82
N ASN A 247 -3.13 17.47 -19.15
CA ASN A 247 -2.07 17.08 -18.23
C ASN A 247 -1.40 18.29 -17.56
N ASP A 248 -1.75 19.50 -17.99
CA ASP A 248 -1.19 20.74 -17.46
C ASP A 248 -2.09 21.28 -16.35
N ILE A 249 -1.51 21.32 -15.16
CA ILE A 249 -2.15 21.84 -13.96
C ILE A 249 -2.49 23.32 -14.08
N ALA A 250 -1.75 24.08 -14.88
CA ALA A 250 -2.00 25.51 -15.10
C ALA A 250 -3.36 25.78 -15.77
N CYS A 251 -3.96 24.78 -16.41
CA CYS A 251 -5.25 24.89 -17.06
C CYS A 251 -6.46 24.75 -16.10
N PHE A 252 -6.24 24.67 -14.79
CA PHE A 252 -7.32 24.48 -13.82
C PHE A 252 -8.37 25.60 -13.84
N ASP A 253 -7.94 26.86 -13.90
CA ASP A 253 -8.89 27.99 -13.95
C ASP A 253 -9.78 27.91 -15.20
N GLN A 254 -9.21 27.49 -16.34
CA GLN A 254 -9.96 27.24 -17.57
C GLN A 254 -10.94 26.07 -17.41
N ALA A 255 -10.55 25.00 -16.73
CA ALA A 255 -11.43 23.86 -16.48
C ALA A 255 -12.61 24.24 -15.57
N LEU A 256 -12.35 25.07 -14.56
CA LEU A 256 -13.37 25.56 -13.64
C LEU A 256 -14.38 26.49 -14.33
N GLU A 257 -13.94 27.30 -15.30
CA GLU A 257 -14.83 28.13 -16.14
C GLU A 257 -15.78 27.31 -17.04
N LEU A 258 -15.46 26.03 -17.29
CA LEU A 258 -16.26 25.12 -18.13
C LEU A 258 -17.31 24.33 -17.34
N MET A 259 -17.30 24.43 -16.00
CA MET A 259 -18.28 23.82 -15.10
C MET A 259 -19.48 24.73 -14.84
#